data_AF-A0A943YPX9-F1
#
_entry.id   AF-A0A943YPX9-F1
#
_cell.length_a   1.000
_cell.length_b   1.000
_cell.length_c   1.000
_cell.angle_alpha   90.00
_cell.angle_beta   90.00
_cell.angle_gamma   90.00
#
_symmetry.space_group_name_H-M   'P 1'
#
loop_
_entity.id
_entity.type
_entity.pdbx_description
1 polymer ?
#
loop_
_entity_poly.entity_id
_entity_poly.type
_entity_poly.pdbx_seq_one_letter_code
_entity_poly.pdbx_strand_id
1 'polypeptide(L)'
;MRSKHTLSALLASALLFAGAGSALAASVQIVLPEETVPGGSRAQLTVTTDVPGFLTLTLDGPSGSVTLCENQEVHTADNTLIFTVSDEDGAPLDVGAYTVNGELIDQFGQTAASLSGQLTVGVPTAQMADEADSDEVPADETPADTKQSAQQAAQPAAAKPAAAQTSAGSDVEYVASTATVMGDEGYEIGVGVSDTAAQEDSGYWGLTADSSDAEIWAALTRTMVSVDVKESESAYIYNSTSKGKKLGSVSGLSQGLNLIEDLDNGWSLVEAYRNEDGAFVRGYIRTKTLRTVEPNTLYGIVVDKAAQTLTVYKNGERLGSCAVSTGLATAKYLHRETPAGEYITVTRRGTIENAGGYSKYTIRISGNYYLCEIPTTKKNGKDFSIMEDALGSKASRGNICLAHDASTDGGINAEWIWNITEENKKIKVLVFDDKDRSLVPAGSK
;
A
#
# COMPACT_ATOMS: atom_id res chain seq x y z
N MET A 1 -64.43 -4.13 -32.85
CA MET A 1 -63.49 -3.04 -33.19
C MET A 1 -62.37 -3.04 -32.16
N ARG A 2 -61.10 -3.01 -32.62
CA ARG A 2 -59.86 -2.37 -32.06
C ARG A 2 -59.81 -2.13 -30.53
N SER A 3 -58.74 -2.37 -29.76
CA SER A 3 -57.29 -2.41 -30.01
C SER A 3 -56.58 -2.84 -28.70
N LYS A 4 -55.33 -3.29 -28.85
CA LYS A 4 -54.30 -3.70 -27.87
C LYS A 4 -53.93 -2.62 -26.85
N HIS A 5 -53.37 -3.01 -25.69
CA HIS A 5 -51.95 -2.81 -25.32
C HIS A 5 -51.58 -3.54 -24.00
N THR A 6 -50.38 -4.12 -24.01
CA THR A 6 -49.60 -4.88 -23.01
C THR A 6 -48.91 -3.97 -21.97
N LEU A 7 -48.63 -4.47 -20.75
CA LEU A 7 -47.28 -4.52 -20.15
C LEU A 7 -47.21 -5.24 -18.77
N SER A 8 -46.19 -6.10 -18.66
CA SER A 8 -45.33 -6.46 -17.51
C SER A 8 -45.90 -6.87 -16.15
N ALA A 9 -45.68 -8.15 -15.82
CA ALA A 9 -45.73 -8.72 -14.48
C ALA A 9 -44.35 -8.63 -13.79
N LEU A 10 -44.35 -8.13 -12.56
CA LEU A 10 -43.20 -8.02 -11.67
C LEU A 10 -43.28 -9.12 -10.60
N LEU A 11 -42.14 -9.76 -10.34
CA LEU A 11 -41.68 -10.46 -9.13
C LEU A 11 -42.69 -11.12 -8.18
N ALA A 12 -42.48 -12.42 -7.92
CA ALA A 12 -42.22 -12.95 -6.58
C ALA A 12 -42.00 -14.47 -6.62
N SER A 13 -40.84 -14.96 -6.19
CA SER A 13 -40.71 -16.27 -5.54
C SER A 13 -39.42 -16.30 -4.74
N ALA A 14 -39.59 -16.51 -3.44
CA ALA A 14 -38.56 -16.50 -2.42
C ALA A 14 -38.06 -17.92 -2.12
N LEU A 15 -36.76 -17.98 -1.81
CA LEU A 15 -35.98 -18.91 -0.95
C LEU A 15 -36.18 -20.43 -1.05
N LEU A 16 -35.04 -21.12 -1.21
CA LEU A 16 -34.63 -22.22 -0.34
C LEU A 16 -33.09 -22.20 -0.22
N PHE A 17 -32.58 -21.71 0.91
CA PHE A 17 -31.17 -21.84 1.30
C PHE A 17 -30.96 -23.18 2.02
N ALA A 18 -30.04 -23.98 1.51
CA ALA A 18 -29.44 -25.11 2.23
C ALA A 18 -27.93 -24.84 2.33
N GLY A 19 -27.40 -24.94 3.55
CA GLY A 19 -26.06 -24.50 3.91
C GLY A 19 -24.92 -25.31 3.30
N ALA A 20 -23.98 -24.59 2.72
CA ALA A 20 -22.55 -24.88 2.72
C ALA A 20 -21.87 -23.51 2.90
N GLY A 21 -20.96 -23.39 3.87
CA GLY A 21 -20.21 -22.16 4.10
C GLY A 21 -19.25 -21.91 2.95
N SER A 22 -19.74 -21.26 1.90
CA SER A 22 -18.90 -20.69 0.84
C SER A 22 -18.36 -19.36 1.35
N ALA A 23 -17.05 -19.21 1.42
CA ALA A 23 -16.44 -17.88 1.43
C ALA A 23 -17.04 -17.11 0.24
N LEU A 24 -17.59 -15.92 0.48
CA LEU A 24 -18.08 -15.06 -0.60
C LEU A 24 -16.87 -14.76 -1.50
N ALA A 25 -16.93 -15.23 -2.75
CA ALA A 25 -15.92 -14.89 -3.75
C ALA A 25 -15.88 -13.38 -3.91
N ALA A 26 -14.69 -12.82 -4.02
CA ALA A 26 -14.52 -11.39 -4.23
C ALA A 26 -15.27 -10.93 -5.48
N SER A 27 -15.92 -9.78 -5.42
CA SER A 27 -16.49 -9.17 -6.62
C SER A 27 -15.36 -8.60 -7.47
N VAL A 28 -15.21 -9.12 -8.68
CA VAL A 28 -14.23 -8.65 -9.66
C VAL A 28 -14.90 -8.46 -11.00
N GLN A 29 -14.70 -7.29 -11.59
CA GLN A 29 -15.16 -6.94 -12.92
C GLN A 29 -13.97 -6.48 -13.77
N ILE A 30 -14.05 -6.77 -15.06
CA ILE A 30 -13.09 -6.29 -16.04
C ILE A 30 -13.83 -5.53 -17.14
N VAL A 31 -13.34 -4.33 -17.43
CA VAL A 31 -13.79 -3.50 -18.53
C VAL A 31 -12.67 -3.46 -19.55
N LEU A 32 -12.94 -4.09 -20.70
CA LEU A 32 -12.03 -4.15 -21.83
C LEU A 32 -12.36 -3.05 -22.84
N PRO A 33 -11.41 -2.68 -23.73
CA PRO A 33 -11.69 -1.78 -24.85
C PRO A 33 -12.89 -2.29 -25.67
N GLU A 34 -13.87 -1.41 -25.91
CA GLU A 34 -15.03 -1.71 -26.76
C GLU A 34 -14.67 -1.71 -28.26
N GLU A 35 -13.60 -1.00 -28.62
CA GLU A 35 -13.12 -0.90 -29.99
C GLU A 35 -12.07 -1.98 -30.29
N THR A 36 -12.02 -2.39 -31.56
CA THR A 36 -10.98 -3.27 -32.08
C THR A 36 -9.61 -2.63 -31.88
N VAL A 37 -8.73 -3.28 -31.14
CA VAL A 37 -7.41 -2.75 -30.79
C VAL A 37 -6.37 -3.21 -31.82
N PRO A 38 -5.66 -2.32 -32.52
CA PRO A 38 -4.63 -2.72 -33.46
C PRO A 38 -3.51 -3.54 -32.80
N GLY A 39 -3.06 -4.61 -33.45
CA GLY A 39 -1.86 -5.33 -33.02
C GLY A 39 -0.65 -4.41 -32.87
N GLY A 40 0.13 -4.57 -31.80
CA GLY A 40 1.30 -3.75 -31.47
C GLY A 40 0.99 -2.37 -30.87
N SER A 41 -0.29 -2.01 -30.73
CA SER A 41 -0.69 -0.75 -30.08
C SER A 41 -0.82 -0.89 -28.56
N ARG A 42 -0.82 0.25 -27.86
CA ARG A 42 -1.09 0.29 -26.42
C ARG A 42 -2.59 0.29 -26.18
N ALA A 43 -3.02 -0.56 -25.27
CA ALA A 43 -4.40 -0.71 -24.85
C ALA A 43 -4.53 -0.47 -23.36
N GLN A 44 -5.73 -0.09 -22.93
CA GLN A 44 -6.08 0.09 -21.54
C GLN A 44 -7.23 -0.84 -21.19
N LEU A 45 -7.15 -1.52 -20.05
CA LEU A 45 -8.28 -2.19 -19.43
C LEU A 45 -8.43 -1.69 -18.00
N THR A 46 -9.65 -1.77 -17.48
CA THR A 46 -9.94 -1.43 -16.08
C THR A 46 -10.38 -2.69 -15.35
N VAL A 47 -9.81 -2.95 -14.18
CA VAL A 47 -10.23 -4.02 -13.28
C VAL A 47 -10.79 -3.39 -12.03
N THR A 48 -12.06 -3.67 -11.74
CA THR A 48 -12.73 -3.23 -10.52
C THR A 48 -12.81 -4.42 -9.58
N THR A 49 -12.33 -4.30 -8.35
CA THR A 49 -12.43 -5.37 -7.35
C THR A 49 -12.77 -4.84 -5.96
N ASP A 50 -13.37 -5.65 -5.10
CA ASP A 50 -13.57 -5.37 -3.68
C ASP A 50 -12.53 -6.04 -2.76
N VAL A 51 -11.52 -6.71 -3.32
CA VAL A 51 -10.37 -7.23 -2.56
C VAL A 51 -9.05 -6.81 -3.19
N PRO A 52 -8.06 -6.36 -2.39
CA PRO A 52 -6.73 -6.13 -2.92
C PRO A 52 -6.03 -7.47 -3.18
N GLY A 53 -5.11 -7.47 -4.15
CA GLY A 53 -4.38 -8.68 -4.49
C GLY A 53 -3.46 -8.55 -5.69
N PHE A 54 -3.12 -9.69 -6.24
CA PHE A 54 -2.26 -9.84 -7.39
C PHE A 54 -3.04 -10.47 -8.52
N LEU A 55 -3.21 -9.70 -9.60
CA LEU A 55 -3.92 -10.13 -10.79
C LEU A 55 -2.94 -10.69 -11.82
N THR A 56 -3.23 -11.87 -12.34
CA THR A 56 -2.61 -12.39 -13.56
C THR A 56 -3.64 -12.39 -14.67
N LEU A 57 -3.31 -11.84 -15.85
CA LEU A 57 -4.16 -11.82 -17.04
C LEU A 57 -3.49 -12.54 -18.20
N THR A 58 -4.23 -13.40 -18.89
CA THR A 58 -3.83 -14.06 -20.13
C THR A 58 -4.82 -13.77 -21.25
N LEU A 59 -4.33 -13.71 -22.49
CA LEU A 59 -5.11 -13.67 -23.72
C LEU A 59 -4.98 -15.01 -24.42
N ASP A 60 -6.09 -15.69 -24.65
CA ASP A 60 -6.16 -16.94 -25.40
C ASP A 60 -6.83 -16.70 -26.75
N GLY A 61 -6.11 -16.89 -27.85
CA GLY A 61 -6.63 -16.64 -29.20
C GLY A 61 -5.75 -17.19 -30.33
N PRO A 62 -5.86 -16.62 -31.54
CA PRO A 62 -5.14 -17.09 -32.74
C PRO A 62 -3.62 -17.22 -32.58
N SER A 63 -2.98 -16.28 -31.89
CA SER A 63 -1.53 -16.32 -31.60
C SER A 63 -1.17 -17.22 -30.40
N GLY A 64 -2.10 -18.02 -29.90
CA GLY A 64 -1.92 -18.86 -28.71
C GLY A 64 -2.28 -18.15 -27.41
N SER A 65 -1.70 -18.61 -26.31
CA SER A 65 -1.88 -18.03 -24.97
C SER A 65 -0.76 -17.04 -24.69
N VAL A 66 -1.10 -15.78 -24.41
CA VAL A 66 -0.16 -14.68 -24.17
C VAL A 66 -0.46 -14.05 -22.81
N THR A 67 0.56 -13.90 -21.97
CA THR A 67 0.38 -13.25 -20.66
C THR A 67 0.40 -11.74 -20.81
N LEU A 68 -0.72 -11.07 -20.51
CA LEU A 68 -0.83 -9.61 -20.56
C LEU A 68 -0.17 -8.94 -19.36
N CYS A 69 -0.42 -9.50 -18.18
CA CYS A 69 0.23 -9.09 -16.96
C CYS A 69 0.32 -10.27 -16.02
N GLU A 70 1.39 -10.30 -15.24
CA GLU A 70 1.64 -11.37 -14.30
C GLU A 70 1.82 -10.78 -12.89
N ASN A 71 0.90 -11.11 -11.98
CA ASN A 71 0.84 -10.56 -10.62
C ASN A 71 0.87 -9.02 -10.60
N GLN A 72 0.18 -8.42 -11.55
CA GLN A 72 -0.08 -7.00 -11.50
C GLN A 72 -0.83 -6.72 -10.22
N GLU A 73 -0.23 -5.89 -9.38
CA GLU A 73 -0.87 -5.44 -8.18
C GLU A 73 -2.16 -4.70 -8.55
N VAL A 74 -3.26 -5.15 -7.95
CA VAL A 74 -4.57 -4.52 -8.06
C VAL A 74 -5.10 -4.27 -6.67
N HIS A 75 -5.77 -3.16 -6.55
CA HIS A 75 -6.33 -2.69 -5.31
C HIS A 75 -7.85 -2.74 -5.42
N THR A 76 -8.54 -2.62 -4.31
CA THR A 76 -9.99 -2.42 -4.33
C THR A 76 -10.39 -1.18 -5.15
N ALA A 77 -11.62 -1.13 -5.64
CA ALA A 77 -12.12 -0.22 -6.67
C ALA A 77 -11.37 -0.38 -8.02
N ASP A 78 -11.29 0.69 -8.80
CA ASP A 78 -10.85 0.67 -10.20
C ASP A 78 -9.32 0.69 -10.36
N ASN A 79 -8.80 -0.25 -11.14
CA ASN A 79 -7.38 -0.39 -11.49
C ASN A 79 -7.21 -0.27 -12.99
N THR A 80 -6.50 0.77 -13.43
CA THR A 80 -6.18 0.95 -14.84
C THR A 80 -4.90 0.21 -15.19
N LEU A 81 -4.99 -0.78 -16.08
CA LEU A 81 -3.85 -1.52 -16.59
C LEU A 81 -3.60 -1.15 -18.04
N ILE A 82 -2.34 -0.84 -18.36
CA ILE A 82 -1.90 -0.49 -19.71
C ILE A 82 -0.98 -1.60 -20.21
N PHE A 83 -1.31 -2.16 -21.36
CA PHE A 83 -0.55 -3.24 -21.99
C PHE A 83 -0.33 -2.94 -23.48
N THR A 84 0.60 -3.66 -24.08
CA THR A 84 0.82 -3.64 -25.53
C THR A 84 0.24 -4.92 -26.12
N VAL A 85 -0.49 -4.82 -27.23
CA VAL A 85 -1.09 -5.97 -27.92
C VAL A 85 -0.03 -6.70 -28.75
N SER A 86 0.93 -7.30 -28.06
CA SER A 86 2.07 -8.02 -28.65
C SER A 86 2.33 -9.34 -27.92
N ASP A 87 3.04 -10.26 -28.56
CA ASP A 87 3.52 -11.50 -27.94
C ASP A 87 4.74 -11.26 -27.02
N GLU A 88 5.28 -12.34 -26.45
CA GLU A 88 6.45 -12.29 -25.55
C GLU A 88 7.73 -11.79 -26.23
N ASP A 89 7.83 -11.94 -27.56
CA ASP A 89 8.96 -11.45 -28.37
C ASP A 89 8.75 -9.99 -28.84
N GLY A 90 7.60 -9.39 -28.51
CA GLY A 90 7.22 -8.03 -28.86
C GLY A 90 6.63 -7.88 -30.28
N ALA A 91 6.32 -8.98 -30.96
CA ALA A 91 5.64 -8.95 -32.25
C ALA A 91 4.13 -8.66 -32.08
N PRO A 92 3.49 -7.91 -32.99
CA PRO A 92 2.05 -7.67 -32.95
C PRO A 92 1.25 -8.98 -32.94
N LEU A 93 0.20 -9.06 -32.10
CA LEU A 93 -0.70 -10.22 -32.12
C LEU A 93 -1.50 -10.29 -33.42
N ASP A 94 -1.84 -11.51 -33.83
CA ASP A 94 -2.64 -11.77 -35.03
C ASP A 94 -4.07 -11.24 -34.87
N VAL A 95 -4.66 -10.84 -36.00
CA VAL A 95 -6.04 -10.35 -36.07
C VAL A 95 -7.03 -11.44 -35.64
N GLY A 96 -7.93 -11.11 -34.72
CA GLY A 96 -8.99 -12.02 -34.29
C GLY A 96 -9.54 -11.73 -32.90
N ALA A 97 -10.46 -12.60 -32.47
CA ALA A 97 -11.04 -12.56 -31.13
C ALA A 97 -10.16 -13.33 -30.15
N TYR A 98 -9.85 -12.70 -29.02
CA TYR A 98 -9.11 -13.27 -27.90
C TYR A 98 -10.00 -13.31 -26.67
N THR A 99 -9.88 -14.39 -25.91
CA THR A 99 -10.48 -14.51 -24.58
C THR A 99 -9.49 -13.99 -23.56
N VAL A 100 -9.87 -12.98 -22.79
CA VAL A 100 -9.12 -12.53 -21.62
C VAL A 100 -9.50 -13.43 -20.47
N ASN A 101 -8.54 -14.09 -19.83
CA ASN A 101 -8.72 -14.83 -18.59
C ASN A 101 -7.89 -14.18 -17.50
N GLY A 102 -8.44 -14.12 -16.28
CA GLY A 102 -7.76 -13.52 -15.16
C GLY A 102 -7.97 -14.26 -13.85
N GLU A 103 -6.92 -14.29 -13.04
CA GLU A 103 -6.95 -14.81 -11.68
C GLU A 103 -6.45 -13.74 -10.73
N LEU A 104 -7.29 -13.39 -9.76
CA LEU A 104 -6.96 -12.52 -8.65
C LEU A 104 -6.63 -13.38 -7.43
N ILE A 105 -5.41 -13.25 -6.94
CA ILE A 105 -4.96 -13.87 -5.69
C ILE A 105 -4.94 -12.79 -4.61
N ASP A 106 -5.55 -13.03 -3.45
CA ASP A 106 -5.53 -12.07 -2.33
C ASP A 106 -4.13 -11.90 -1.71
N GLN A 107 -4.03 -10.98 -0.76
CA GLN A 107 -2.82 -10.71 0.02
C GLN A 107 -2.33 -11.89 0.90
N PHE A 108 -3.11 -12.97 1.01
CA PHE A 108 -2.79 -14.20 1.72
C PHE A 108 -2.38 -15.34 0.79
N GLY A 109 -2.30 -15.10 -0.52
CA GLY A 109 -1.94 -16.09 -1.51
C GLY A 109 -3.07 -17.06 -1.87
N GLN A 110 -4.32 -16.77 -1.50
CA GLN A 110 -5.50 -17.55 -1.88
C GLN A 110 -6.16 -16.98 -3.13
N THR A 111 -6.70 -17.84 -3.99
CA THR A 111 -7.50 -17.38 -5.14
C THR A 111 -8.76 -16.67 -4.64
N ALA A 112 -8.84 -15.37 -4.85
CA ALA A 112 -9.94 -14.53 -4.40
C ALA A 112 -11.07 -14.47 -5.42
N ALA A 113 -10.72 -14.44 -6.71
CA ALA A 113 -11.67 -14.47 -7.81
C ALA A 113 -11.01 -14.85 -9.14
N SER A 114 -11.84 -15.24 -10.10
CA SER A 114 -11.46 -15.39 -11.50
C SER A 114 -12.37 -14.53 -12.36
N LEU A 115 -11.82 -13.96 -13.43
CA LEU A 115 -12.52 -13.08 -14.36
C LEU A 115 -12.27 -13.54 -15.80
N SER A 116 -13.21 -13.24 -16.68
CA SER A 116 -13.07 -13.52 -18.11
C SER A 116 -13.74 -12.42 -18.94
N GLY A 117 -13.21 -12.15 -20.12
CA GLY A 117 -13.72 -11.16 -21.06
C GLY A 117 -13.32 -11.45 -22.51
N GLN A 118 -13.75 -10.60 -23.44
CA GLN A 118 -13.46 -10.72 -24.87
C GLN A 118 -12.75 -9.46 -25.37
N LEU A 119 -11.65 -9.63 -26.09
CA LEU A 119 -10.90 -8.57 -26.75
C LEU A 119 -10.78 -8.88 -28.25
N THR A 120 -11.04 -7.90 -29.10
CA THR A 120 -10.84 -8.06 -30.55
C THR A 120 -9.58 -7.32 -30.98
N VAL A 121 -8.63 -8.04 -31.58
CA VAL A 121 -7.39 -7.49 -32.13
C VAL A 121 -7.56 -7.23 -33.62
N GLY A 122 -7.22 -6.02 -34.04
CA GLY A 122 -7.27 -5.56 -35.43
C GLY A 122 -5.90 -5.49 -36.10
N VAL A 123 -5.91 -5.09 -37.37
CA VAL A 123 -4.71 -5.01 -38.21
C VAL A 123 -3.66 -4.10 -37.54
N PRO A 124 -2.39 -4.53 -37.46
CA PRO A 124 -1.32 -3.72 -36.89
C PRO A 124 -1.19 -2.34 -37.56
N THR A 125 -0.97 -1.30 -36.76
CA THR A 125 -0.89 0.10 -37.25
C THR A 125 0.20 0.29 -38.31
N ALA A 126 1.28 -0.50 -38.27
CA ALA A 126 2.35 -0.46 -39.27
C ALA A 126 1.90 -0.95 -40.67
N GLN A 127 0.88 -1.81 -40.76
CA GLN A 127 0.33 -2.30 -42.04
C GLN A 127 -0.75 -1.37 -42.62
N MET A 128 -1.36 -0.51 -41.81
CA MET A 128 -2.34 0.47 -42.32
C MET A 128 -1.69 1.61 -43.12
N ALA A 129 -0.37 1.76 -43.04
CA ALA A 129 0.39 2.75 -43.82
C ALA A 129 0.74 2.27 -45.25
N ASP A 130 0.71 0.95 -45.52
CA ASP A 130 1.12 0.38 -46.82
C ASP A 130 -0.04 0.20 -47.82
N GLU A 131 -1.31 0.28 -47.38
CA GLU A 131 -2.48 0.16 -48.27
C GLU A 131 -3.05 1.50 -48.77
N ALA A 132 -2.47 2.63 -48.39
CA ALA A 132 -3.00 3.97 -48.71
C ALA A 132 -2.25 4.70 -49.85
N ASP A 133 -1.30 4.06 -50.54
CA ASP A 133 -0.50 4.71 -51.59
C ASP A 133 -0.53 3.95 -52.92
N SER A 134 -1.71 3.92 -53.53
CA SER A 134 -1.84 3.80 -54.98
C SER A 134 -3.10 4.53 -55.42
N ASP A 135 -2.97 5.80 -55.82
CA ASP A 135 -3.44 6.26 -57.13
C ASP A 135 -3.19 7.77 -57.37
N GLU A 136 -2.53 8.00 -58.51
CA GLU A 136 -2.36 9.19 -59.37
C GLU A 136 -2.77 10.61 -58.93
N VAL A 137 -1.81 11.52 -59.15
CA VAL A 137 -1.90 13.01 -59.24
C VAL A 137 -2.31 13.40 -60.67
N PRO A 138 -3.15 14.43 -60.95
CA PRO A 138 -2.71 15.83 -61.11
C PRO A 138 -3.78 16.90 -60.74
N ALA A 139 -3.56 18.21 -60.60
CA ALA A 139 -2.44 19.14 -60.44
C ALA A 139 -3.05 20.51 -60.02
N ASP A 140 -2.22 21.35 -59.40
CA ASP A 140 -2.20 22.83 -59.39
C ASP A 140 -3.40 23.67 -58.84
N GLU A 141 -3.16 24.42 -57.75
CA GLU A 141 -2.99 25.89 -57.75
C GLU A 141 -2.84 26.42 -56.29
N THR A 142 -1.93 27.38 -56.08
CA THR A 142 -1.70 28.15 -54.83
C THR A 142 -2.03 29.65 -55.13
N PRO A 143 -1.89 30.64 -54.22
CA PRO A 143 -2.09 30.78 -52.75
C PRO A 143 -3.00 31.99 -52.39
N ALA A 144 -3.31 32.21 -51.11
CA ALA A 144 -3.23 33.56 -50.50
C ALA A 144 -3.26 33.58 -48.96
N ASP A 145 -2.42 34.47 -48.43
CA ASP A 145 -2.16 34.94 -47.05
C ASP A 145 -3.41 35.21 -46.18
N THR A 146 -3.35 35.25 -44.84
CA THR A 146 -2.77 36.37 -44.06
C THR A 146 -2.63 36.03 -42.57
N LYS A 147 -1.51 36.52 -41.98
CA LYS A 147 -1.24 36.67 -40.53
C LYS A 147 -2.29 37.55 -39.84
N GLN A 148 -2.49 37.41 -38.51
CA GLN A 148 -2.10 38.43 -37.51
C GLN A 148 -2.63 38.14 -36.08
N SER A 149 -1.67 37.90 -35.18
CA SER A 149 -1.46 38.40 -33.82
C SER A 149 -2.62 38.79 -32.87
N ALA A 150 -2.58 38.14 -31.70
CA ALA A 150 -2.55 38.66 -30.32
C ALA A 150 -3.63 39.64 -29.79
N GLN A 151 -4.25 39.30 -28.65
CA GLN A 151 -4.04 40.04 -27.38
C GLN A 151 -4.74 39.41 -26.16
N GLN A 152 -4.04 39.49 -25.02
CA GLN A 152 -4.48 39.25 -23.65
C GLN A 152 -5.48 40.31 -23.16
N ALA A 153 -6.33 39.93 -22.19
CA ALA A 153 -6.86 40.84 -21.17
C ALA A 153 -6.99 40.10 -19.82
N ALA A 154 -6.72 40.83 -18.74
CA ALA A 154 -6.46 40.35 -17.39
C ALA A 154 -7.67 40.45 -16.44
N GLN A 155 -7.69 39.56 -15.41
CA GLN A 155 -8.10 39.69 -13.98
C GLN A 155 -9.45 40.36 -13.59
N PRO A 156 -10.04 40.18 -12.37
CA PRO A 156 -9.39 39.97 -11.05
C PRO A 156 -10.12 39.01 -10.06
N ALA A 157 -9.73 39.10 -8.79
CA ALA A 157 -9.74 38.10 -7.74
C ALA A 157 -10.83 38.22 -6.63
N ALA A 158 -10.88 37.15 -5.81
CA ALA A 158 -11.11 37.07 -4.35
C ALA A 158 -12.53 37.18 -3.73
N ALA A 159 -12.92 36.17 -2.94
CA ALA A 159 -13.40 36.29 -1.54
C ALA A 159 -13.71 34.92 -0.86
N LYS A 160 -13.25 34.74 0.39
CA LYS A 160 -13.72 33.86 1.51
C LYS A 160 -14.19 34.86 2.64
N PRO A 161 -14.95 34.58 3.75
CA PRO A 161 -15.08 33.32 4.52
C PRO A 161 -16.36 33.03 5.37
N ALA A 162 -16.42 31.84 6.02
CA ALA A 162 -16.96 31.54 7.38
C ALA A 162 -17.05 30.00 7.59
N ALA A 163 -16.33 29.36 8.51
CA ALA A 163 -16.57 29.13 9.96
C ALA A 163 -17.61 28.01 10.26
N ALA A 164 -17.13 26.88 10.80
CA ALA A 164 -17.93 25.74 11.28
C ALA A 164 -17.72 25.53 12.80
N GLN A 165 -18.81 25.21 13.49
CA GLN A 165 -18.92 25.03 14.95
C GLN A 165 -18.73 23.56 15.36
N THR A 166 -18.21 23.39 16.57
CA THR A 166 -18.03 22.14 17.33
C THR A 166 -19.30 21.74 18.10
N SER A 167 -19.52 20.44 18.29
CA SER A 167 -20.36 19.89 19.36
C SER A 167 -19.84 18.53 19.85
N ALA A 168 -20.03 18.26 21.14
CA ALA A 168 -19.52 17.10 21.88
C ALA A 168 -20.67 16.33 22.55
N GLY A 169 -20.52 14.99 22.61
CA GLY A 169 -20.98 14.08 23.68
C GLY A 169 -22.43 13.55 23.66
N SER A 170 -22.63 12.22 23.51
CA SER A 170 -22.89 11.26 24.61
C SER A 170 -23.46 9.89 24.12
N ASP A 171 -22.93 8.82 24.72
CA ASP A 171 -23.47 7.46 24.99
C ASP A 171 -23.63 6.43 23.84
N VAL A 172 -22.77 5.40 23.85
CA VAL A 172 -22.80 4.20 22.99
C VAL A 172 -23.17 2.96 23.81
N GLU A 173 -24.19 2.23 23.36
CA GLU A 173 -24.60 0.91 23.85
C GLU A 173 -23.98 -0.18 22.95
N TYR A 174 -23.27 -1.15 23.54
CA TYR A 174 -22.56 -2.21 22.81
C TYR A 174 -23.50 -3.36 22.39
N VAL A 175 -23.50 -3.70 21.10
CA VAL A 175 -23.98 -4.99 20.58
C VAL A 175 -22.77 -5.79 20.10
N ALA A 176 -22.62 -7.01 20.61
CA ALA A 176 -21.63 -7.96 20.12
C ALA A 176 -21.95 -8.34 18.67
N SER A 177 -21.03 -8.09 17.73
CA SER A 177 -21.16 -8.46 16.33
C SER A 177 -20.01 -9.37 15.90
N THR A 178 -20.35 -10.61 15.57
CA THR A 178 -19.54 -11.56 14.81
C THR A 178 -19.86 -11.40 13.33
N ALA A 179 -19.08 -10.58 12.62
CA ALA A 179 -18.90 -10.57 11.16
C ALA A 179 -17.91 -9.44 10.83
N THR A 180 -16.76 -9.78 10.25
CA THR A 180 -15.85 -8.83 9.61
C THR A 180 -16.61 -8.16 8.47
N VAL A 181 -16.92 -6.87 8.61
CA VAL A 181 -17.58 -6.07 7.58
C VAL A 181 -16.48 -5.52 6.68
N MET A 182 -16.50 -5.94 5.42
CA MET A 182 -15.75 -5.35 4.31
C MET A 182 -16.18 -3.88 4.16
N GLY A 183 -15.23 -2.95 4.23
CA GLY A 183 -15.49 -1.54 3.96
C GLY A 183 -15.72 -1.27 2.47
N ASP A 184 -16.73 -0.45 2.16
CA ASP A 184 -16.97 0.10 0.83
C ASP A 184 -15.92 1.19 0.51
N GLU A 185 -14.69 0.82 0.14
CA GLU A 185 -13.78 1.60 -0.71
C GLU A 185 -12.39 0.95 -0.78
N GLY A 186 -11.91 0.77 -2.01
CA GLY A 186 -10.53 1.13 -2.39
C GLY A 186 -9.47 1.38 -1.31
N TYR A 187 -8.76 0.33 -0.87
CA TYR A 187 -7.46 0.17 -0.22
C TYR A 187 -7.58 0.15 1.30
N GLU A 188 -7.75 -1.03 1.91
CA GLU A 188 -7.40 -1.17 3.34
C GLU A 188 -5.92 -1.45 3.48
N ILE A 189 -5.12 -0.41 3.32
CA ILE A 189 -3.83 -0.40 4.01
C ILE A 189 -4.15 -0.04 5.47
N GLY A 190 -4.01 -0.99 6.39
CA GLY A 190 -4.62 -0.82 7.73
C GLY A 190 -5.08 -2.11 8.41
N VAL A 191 -5.21 -3.22 7.67
CA VAL A 191 -5.52 -4.54 8.27
C VAL A 191 -4.29 -5.08 9.02
N GLY A 192 -4.03 -4.49 10.17
CA GLY A 192 -3.23 -5.07 11.23
C GLY A 192 -4.00 -6.22 11.88
N VAL A 193 -3.62 -7.42 11.45
CA VAL A 193 -3.60 -8.71 12.14
C VAL A 193 -4.85 -9.18 12.91
N SER A 194 -5.21 -10.42 12.59
CA SER A 194 -5.85 -11.44 13.44
C SER A 194 -7.35 -11.70 13.32
N ASP A 195 -7.95 -11.55 12.13
CA ASP A 195 -9.22 -12.26 11.87
C ASP A 195 -8.98 -13.71 11.35
N THR A 196 -7.74 -14.11 11.04
CA THR A 196 -7.48 -15.38 10.32
C THR A 196 -6.47 -16.34 10.96
N ALA A 197 -5.79 -15.98 12.04
CA ALA A 197 -4.94 -16.90 12.80
C ALA A 197 -5.08 -16.61 14.30
N ALA A 198 -5.39 -17.64 15.09
CA ALA A 198 -5.39 -17.54 16.53
C ALA A 198 -3.97 -17.20 17.00
N GLN A 199 -3.82 -16.03 17.62
CA GLN A 199 -2.59 -15.64 18.31
C GLN A 199 -2.73 -16.17 19.73
N GLU A 200 -2.08 -17.29 20.05
CA GLU A 200 -2.10 -17.82 21.42
C GLU A 200 -1.34 -16.91 22.40
N ASP A 201 -0.68 -15.86 21.90
CA ASP A 201 0.25 -15.06 22.66
C ASP A 201 0.23 -13.54 22.36
N SER A 202 0.59 -12.77 23.38
CA SER A 202 0.51 -11.30 23.44
C SER A 202 1.60 -10.57 22.64
N GLY A 203 1.92 -11.03 21.42
CA GLY A 203 2.83 -10.35 20.51
C GLY A 203 2.21 -9.09 19.90
N TYR A 204 3.02 -8.26 19.21
CA TYR A 204 2.52 -7.07 18.48
C TYR A 204 1.32 -7.39 17.59
N TRP A 205 1.35 -8.59 17.00
CA TRP A 205 0.37 -9.08 16.05
C TRP A 205 -0.99 -9.45 16.68
N GLY A 206 -1.11 -9.48 18.01
CA GLY A 206 -2.39 -9.59 18.71
C GLY A 206 -2.90 -8.25 19.27
N LEU A 207 -2.16 -7.15 19.08
CA LEU A 207 -2.49 -5.87 19.67
C LEU A 207 -3.41 -5.02 18.78
N THR A 208 -4.21 -4.19 19.44
CA THR A 208 -4.99 -3.13 18.81
C THR A 208 -4.66 -1.79 19.46
N ALA A 209 -5.17 -0.69 18.91
CA ALA A 209 -5.00 0.64 19.49
C ALA A 209 -5.57 0.76 20.92
N ASP A 210 -6.52 -0.11 21.28
CA ASP A 210 -7.17 -0.14 22.60
C ASP A 210 -6.48 -1.11 23.59
N SER A 211 -5.39 -1.76 23.18
CA SER A 211 -4.64 -2.66 24.05
C SER A 211 -4.08 -1.94 25.28
N SER A 212 -4.09 -2.63 26.42
CA SER A 212 -3.60 -2.10 27.68
C SER A 212 -2.08 -1.92 27.69
N ASP A 213 -1.59 -1.02 28.55
CA ASP A 213 -0.15 -0.80 28.74
C ASP A 213 0.61 -2.09 29.11
N ALA A 214 -0.04 -3.01 29.83
CA ALA A 214 0.54 -4.30 30.20
C ALA A 214 0.74 -5.22 28.99
N GLU A 215 -0.24 -5.27 28.08
CA GLU A 215 -0.16 -6.05 26.83
C GLU A 215 0.88 -5.43 25.88
N ILE A 216 0.88 -4.11 25.76
CA ILE A 216 1.88 -3.36 24.99
C ILE A 216 3.29 -3.65 25.53
N TRP A 217 3.48 -3.61 26.85
CA TRP A 217 4.77 -3.91 27.45
C TRP A 217 5.20 -5.36 27.26
N ALA A 218 4.27 -6.31 27.35
CA ALA A 218 4.53 -7.71 27.05
C ALA A 218 5.04 -7.85 25.60
N ALA A 219 4.41 -7.21 24.63
CA ALA A 219 4.87 -7.22 23.24
C ALA A 219 6.23 -6.53 23.04
N LEU A 220 6.47 -5.40 23.72
CA LEU A 220 7.74 -4.66 23.65
C LEU A 220 8.94 -5.47 24.12
N THR A 221 8.75 -6.30 25.15
CA THR A 221 9.81 -7.10 25.78
C THR A 221 9.86 -8.54 25.28
N ARG A 222 8.87 -8.98 24.50
CA ARG A 222 8.82 -10.30 23.89
C ARG A 222 9.94 -10.50 22.88
N THR A 223 10.51 -11.70 22.85
CA THR A 223 11.41 -12.15 21.80
C THR A 223 10.81 -11.95 20.40
N MET A 224 11.57 -11.36 19.49
CA MET A 224 11.15 -11.04 18.13
C MET A 224 11.82 -11.99 17.12
N VAL A 225 11.13 -12.37 16.06
CA VAL A 225 11.73 -13.03 14.89
C VAL A 225 12.01 -11.97 13.83
N SER A 226 13.24 -11.88 13.36
CA SER A 226 13.67 -10.92 12.33
C SER A 226 14.39 -11.61 11.18
N VAL A 227 14.63 -10.89 10.10
CA VAL A 227 15.47 -11.38 9.00
C VAL A 227 16.97 -11.28 9.38
N ASP A 228 17.74 -12.30 9.04
CA ASP A 228 19.20 -12.39 9.19
C ASP A 228 19.94 -12.13 7.87
N VAL A 229 19.74 -10.93 7.33
CA VAL A 229 20.53 -10.36 6.22
C VAL A 229 21.04 -9.00 6.64
N LYS A 230 21.93 -8.34 5.88
CA LYS A 230 22.49 -7.05 6.32
C LYS A 230 21.39 -5.99 6.50
N GLU A 231 21.64 -5.00 7.36
CA GLU A 231 20.66 -3.93 7.66
C GLU A 231 20.19 -3.11 6.44
N SER A 232 20.95 -3.10 5.35
CA SER A 232 20.62 -2.42 4.09
C SER A 232 20.10 -3.37 3.02
N GLU A 233 19.99 -4.66 3.32
CA GLU A 233 19.48 -5.70 2.44
C GLU A 233 18.05 -6.05 2.84
N SER A 234 17.31 -6.67 1.91
CA SER A 234 15.97 -7.17 2.15
C SER A 234 15.90 -8.67 1.90
N ALA A 235 15.03 -9.34 2.63
CA ALA A 235 14.52 -10.65 2.24
C ALA A 235 13.14 -10.50 1.60
N TYR A 236 12.71 -11.56 0.93
CA TYR A 236 11.46 -11.57 0.18
C TYR A 236 10.51 -12.62 0.75
N ILE A 237 9.24 -12.26 0.79
CA ILE A 237 8.12 -13.15 1.12
C ILE A 237 7.53 -13.63 -0.20
N TYR A 238 7.18 -14.91 -0.29
CA TYR A 238 6.71 -15.56 -1.50
C TYR A 238 5.34 -16.18 -1.30
N ASN A 239 4.53 -16.28 -2.35
CA ASN A 239 3.22 -16.94 -2.27
C ASN A 239 3.29 -18.47 -2.23
N SER A 240 4.45 -19.06 -2.54
CA SER A 240 4.66 -20.51 -2.57
C SER A 240 6.12 -20.87 -2.30
N THR A 241 6.33 -22.07 -1.75
CA THR A 241 7.64 -22.65 -1.44
C THR A 241 8.35 -23.24 -2.66
N SER A 242 7.63 -23.41 -3.79
CA SER A 242 8.14 -23.96 -5.05
C SER A 242 7.90 -23.00 -6.19
N LYS A 243 8.97 -22.37 -6.71
CA LYS A 243 8.93 -21.33 -7.76
C LYS A 243 7.92 -20.21 -7.46
N GLY A 244 7.75 -19.87 -6.18
CA GLY A 244 6.82 -18.83 -5.75
C GLY A 244 7.19 -17.45 -6.29
N LYS A 245 6.18 -16.63 -6.45
CA LYS A 245 6.27 -15.21 -6.81
C LYS A 245 6.47 -14.37 -5.56
N LYS A 246 7.18 -13.25 -5.69
CA LYS A 246 7.45 -12.34 -4.57
C LYS A 246 6.19 -11.53 -4.25
N LEU A 247 5.75 -11.58 -3.00
CA LEU A 247 4.63 -10.79 -2.47
C LEU A 247 5.08 -9.42 -1.94
N GLY A 248 6.33 -9.34 -1.47
CA GLY A 248 6.91 -8.12 -0.93
C GLY A 248 8.27 -8.36 -0.32
N SER A 249 8.92 -7.28 0.09
CA SER A 249 10.19 -7.34 0.78
C SER A 249 10.08 -6.87 2.23
N VAL A 250 10.96 -7.42 3.07
CA VAL A 250 11.11 -7.06 4.48
C VAL A 250 12.58 -6.73 4.77
N SER A 251 12.80 -5.71 5.58
CA SER A 251 14.14 -5.17 5.85
C SER A 251 14.96 -6.08 6.77
N GLY A 252 16.27 -6.17 6.51
CA GLY A 252 17.20 -6.98 7.29
C GLY A 252 17.46 -6.47 8.71
N LEU A 253 17.74 -7.39 9.63
CA LEU A 253 18.12 -7.22 11.05
C LEU A 253 17.11 -6.56 11.99
N SER A 254 16.34 -5.59 11.49
CA SER A 254 15.58 -4.67 12.34
C SER A 254 14.07 -4.88 12.25
N GLN A 255 13.53 -5.39 11.15
CA GLN A 255 12.09 -5.61 11.02
C GLN A 255 11.70 -6.99 11.54
N GLY A 256 10.69 -7.02 12.41
CA GLY A 256 10.09 -8.24 12.92
C GLY A 256 9.05 -8.83 11.98
N LEU A 257 8.87 -10.14 12.08
CA LEU A 257 7.90 -10.94 11.35
C LEU A 257 7.06 -11.73 12.35
N ASN A 258 5.78 -11.93 12.04
CA ASN A 258 5.01 -12.94 12.74
C ASN A 258 5.37 -14.31 12.17
N LEU A 259 5.98 -15.18 12.97
CA LEU A 259 6.26 -16.55 12.54
C LEU A 259 5.06 -17.44 12.88
N ILE A 260 4.37 -17.93 11.84
CA ILE A 260 3.18 -18.77 12.00
C ILE A 260 3.57 -20.25 12.10
N GLU A 261 4.41 -20.71 11.17
CA GLU A 261 4.80 -22.11 11.08
C GLU A 261 6.19 -22.24 10.47
N ASP A 262 7.01 -23.13 11.04
CA ASP A 262 8.24 -23.60 10.43
C ASP A 262 7.98 -24.92 9.69
N LEU A 263 8.27 -24.95 8.39
CA LEU A 263 8.03 -26.11 7.54
C LEU A 263 9.31 -26.95 7.39
N ASP A 264 9.15 -28.26 7.29
CA ASP A 264 10.26 -29.22 7.10
C ASP A 264 11.03 -29.02 5.78
N ASN A 265 10.48 -28.27 4.83
CA ASN A 265 11.08 -28.01 3.51
C ASN A 265 12.04 -26.81 3.49
N GLY A 266 12.38 -26.24 4.65
CA GLY A 266 13.30 -25.10 4.78
C GLY A 266 12.69 -23.75 4.44
N TRP A 267 11.36 -23.66 4.53
CA TRP A 267 10.58 -22.44 4.46
C TRP A 267 9.77 -22.25 5.74
N SER A 268 9.41 -21.00 6.03
CA SER A 268 8.54 -20.67 7.15
C SER A 268 7.38 -19.81 6.63
N LEU A 269 6.17 -20.10 7.11
CA LEU A 269 5.00 -19.26 6.89
C LEU A 269 5.07 -18.07 7.86
N VAL A 270 5.04 -16.86 7.31
CA VAL A 270 5.17 -15.63 8.08
C VAL A 270 4.14 -14.60 7.67
N GLU A 271 3.93 -13.63 8.54
CA GLU A 271 3.21 -12.39 8.25
C GLU A 271 4.11 -11.17 8.49
N ALA A 272 3.93 -10.15 7.66
CA ALA A 272 4.69 -8.91 7.79
C ALA A 272 3.99 -7.74 7.08
N TYR A 273 4.42 -6.52 7.42
CA TYR A 273 4.18 -5.37 6.56
C TYR A 273 5.35 -5.22 5.59
N ARG A 274 5.06 -5.15 4.29
CA ARG A 274 6.12 -5.08 3.26
C ARG A 274 6.65 -3.66 3.09
N ASN A 275 7.90 -3.53 2.64
CA ASN A 275 8.59 -2.24 2.52
C ASN A 275 8.05 -1.37 1.37
N GLU A 276 7.41 -1.96 0.37
CA GLU A 276 7.03 -1.30 -0.88
C GLU A 276 5.99 -0.20 -0.66
N ASP A 277 5.04 -0.45 0.24
CA ASP A 277 3.85 0.39 0.48
C ASP A 277 3.29 0.25 1.91
N GLY A 278 3.90 -0.60 2.74
CA GLY A 278 3.40 -0.89 4.08
C GLY A 278 2.10 -1.68 4.09
N ALA A 279 1.81 -2.47 3.04
CA ALA A 279 0.71 -3.43 3.04
C ALA A 279 1.07 -4.68 3.86
N PHE A 280 0.05 -5.27 4.48
CA PHE A 280 0.18 -6.54 5.17
C PHE A 280 0.25 -7.69 4.17
N VAL A 281 1.14 -8.65 4.39
CA VAL A 281 1.28 -9.86 3.57
C VAL A 281 1.44 -11.09 4.45
N ARG A 282 0.86 -12.21 4.01
CA ARG A 282 1.15 -13.55 4.55
C ARG A 282 1.75 -14.41 3.44
N GLY A 283 2.86 -15.09 3.73
CA GLY A 283 3.50 -15.97 2.76
C GLY A 283 4.75 -16.65 3.30
N TYR A 284 5.56 -17.20 2.41
CA TYR A 284 6.69 -18.03 2.73
C TYR A 284 8.01 -17.28 2.62
N ILE A 285 8.86 -17.42 3.62
CA ILE A 285 10.25 -16.94 3.63
C ILE A 285 11.19 -18.11 3.90
N ARG A 286 12.45 -18.03 3.45
CA ARG A 286 13.43 -19.08 3.71
C ARG A 286 13.75 -19.11 5.21
N THR A 287 13.53 -20.25 5.88
CA THR A 287 13.79 -20.37 7.33
C THR A 287 15.22 -20.00 7.70
N LYS A 288 16.20 -20.35 6.85
CA LYS A 288 17.62 -20.02 7.04
C LYS A 288 17.94 -18.53 7.05
N THR A 289 17.01 -17.67 6.62
CA THR A 289 17.17 -16.21 6.66
C THR A 289 16.48 -15.59 7.87
N LEU A 290 16.03 -16.40 8.83
CA LEU A 290 15.39 -15.94 10.06
C LEU A 290 16.37 -16.01 11.23
N ARG A 291 16.19 -15.10 12.19
CA ARG A 291 16.89 -15.07 13.45
C ARG A 291 15.98 -14.63 14.58
N THR A 292 16.36 -15.01 15.78
CA THR A 292 15.73 -14.57 17.02
C THR A 292 16.43 -13.32 17.57
N VAL A 293 15.65 -12.39 18.11
CA VAL A 293 16.13 -11.15 18.71
C VAL A 293 15.53 -10.99 20.09
N GLU A 294 16.39 -11.02 21.12
CA GLU A 294 16.00 -10.57 22.45
C GLU A 294 16.03 -9.03 22.50
N PRO A 295 14.88 -8.38 22.72
CA PRO A 295 14.80 -6.94 22.82
C PRO A 295 15.34 -6.43 24.16
N ASN A 296 15.47 -5.12 24.26
CA ASN A 296 15.67 -4.45 25.54
C ASN A 296 14.45 -4.68 26.45
N THR A 297 14.70 -5.03 27.71
CA THR A 297 13.65 -5.29 28.70
C THR A 297 13.47 -4.15 29.72
N LEU A 298 14.23 -3.07 29.58
CA LEU A 298 14.13 -1.86 30.41
C LEU A 298 13.32 -0.76 29.69
N TYR A 299 13.50 -0.62 28.38
CA TYR A 299 12.86 0.40 27.55
C TYR A 299 12.17 -0.20 26.32
N GLY A 300 11.05 0.41 25.94
CA GLY A 300 10.35 0.13 24.69
C GLY A 300 9.71 1.41 24.12
N ILE A 301 9.43 1.43 22.83
CA ILE A 301 8.87 2.59 22.13
C ILE A 301 7.62 2.15 21.37
N VAL A 302 6.55 2.93 21.45
CA VAL A 302 5.35 2.79 20.63
C VAL A 302 5.20 4.03 19.77
N VAL A 303 4.96 3.84 18.48
CA VAL A 303 4.55 4.89 17.55
C VAL A 303 3.13 4.61 17.14
N ASP A 304 2.25 5.57 17.41
CA ASP A 304 0.87 5.53 16.97
C ASP A 304 0.73 6.41 15.72
N LYS A 305 0.46 5.78 14.57
CA LYS A 305 0.28 6.49 13.30
C LYS A 305 -1.05 7.23 13.22
N ALA A 306 -2.10 6.82 13.92
CA ALA A 306 -3.36 7.57 13.92
C ALA A 306 -3.22 8.86 14.73
N ALA A 307 -2.62 8.75 15.92
CA ALA A 307 -2.40 9.89 16.81
C ALA A 307 -1.16 10.74 16.44
N GLN A 308 -0.27 10.21 15.58
CA GLN A 308 1.04 10.80 15.28
C GLN A 308 1.85 11.11 16.54
N THR A 309 1.92 10.13 17.43
CA THR A 309 2.69 10.21 18.67
C THR A 309 3.73 9.11 18.77
N LEU A 310 4.79 9.38 19.51
CA LEU A 310 5.73 8.38 20.01
C LEU A 310 5.66 8.38 21.52
N THR A 311 5.39 7.23 22.13
CA THR A 311 5.36 7.01 23.57
C THR A 311 6.51 6.10 23.97
N VAL A 312 7.22 6.47 25.03
CA VAL A 312 8.31 5.67 25.60
C VAL A 312 7.81 4.95 26.85
N TYR A 313 8.09 3.66 26.92
CA TYR A 313 7.85 2.83 28.09
C TYR A 313 9.16 2.54 28.81
N LYS A 314 9.11 2.52 30.14
CA LYS A 314 10.22 2.10 31.00
C LYS A 314 9.68 1.20 32.11
N ASN A 315 10.24 0.00 32.25
CA ASN A 315 9.79 -0.99 33.25
C ASN A 315 8.26 -1.23 33.24
N GLY A 316 7.63 -1.22 32.07
CA GLY A 316 6.19 -1.46 31.92
C GLY A 316 5.28 -0.25 32.16
N GLU A 317 5.84 0.92 32.46
CA GLU A 317 5.07 2.16 32.64
C GLU A 317 5.38 3.15 31.53
N ARG A 318 4.38 3.96 31.13
CA ARG A 318 4.59 5.10 30.22
C ARG A 318 5.47 6.13 30.91
N LEU A 319 6.63 6.41 30.31
CA LEU A 319 7.58 7.42 30.80
C LEU A 319 7.26 8.82 30.27
N GLY A 320 6.76 8.90 29.05
CA GLY A 320 6.40 10.15 28.39
C GLY A 320 6.18 9.97 26.90
N SER A 321 5.78 11.04 26.23
CA SER A 321 5.41 11.02 24.81
C SER A 321 5.82 12.31 24.10
N CYS A 322 6.01 12.23 22.78
CA CYS A 322 6.21 13.40 21.93
C CYS A 322 5.45 13.26 20.60
N ALA A 323 5.15 14.39 19.97
CA ALA A 323 4.59 14.40 18.61
C ALA A 323 5.63 13.89 17.60
N VAL A 324 5.14 13.21 16.56
CA VAL A 324 5.94 12.76 15.43
C VAL A 324 5.28 13.13 14.10
N SER A 325 6.02 13.00 13.03
CA SER A 325 5.48 12.96 11.67
C SER A 325 6.00 11.71 10.98
N THR A 326 5.08 10.78 10.70
CA THR A 326 5.37 9.55 9.95
C THR A 326 5.19 9.79 8.45
N GLY A 327 5.53 8.76 7.67
CA GLY A 327 5.49 8.76 6.23
C GLY A 327 4.10 8.98 5.66
N LEU A 328 4.00 9.84 4.65
CA LEU A 328 2.79 10.01 3.84
C LEU A 328 3.05 9.47 2.43
N ALA A 329 2.45 8.32 2.12
CA ALA A 329 2.40 7.80 0.76
C ALA A 329 1.66 8.74 -0.19
N THR A 330 2.05 8.70 -1.47
CA THR A 330 1.26 9.31 -2.55
C THR A 330 1.05 8.28 -3.65
N ALA A 331 0.07 8.48 -4.53
CA ALA A 331 -0.19 7.58 -5.66
C ALA A 331 1.06 7.27 -6.50
N LYS A 332 2.04 8.18 -6.55
CA LYS A 332 3.30 7.99 -7.27
C LYS A 332 4.42 7.34 -6.42
N TYR A 333 4.36 7.48 -5.10
CA TYR A 333 5.45 7.14 -4.20
C TYR A 333 4.92 6.42 -2.95
N LEU A 334 4.43 5.19 -3.13
CA LEU A 334 3.88 4.36 -2.05
C LEU A 334 4.92 4.03 -0.97
N HIS A 335 6.19 3.83 -1.36
CA HIS A 335 7.31 3.56 -0.45
C HIS A 335 7.60 4.70 0.55
N ARG A 336 6.92 5.84 0.44
CA ARG A 336 6.99 6.92 1.44
C ARG A 336 6.14 6.65 2.66
N GLU A 337 5.29 5.63 2.65
CA GLU A 337 4.62 5.19 3.85
C GLU A 337 5.63 4.72 4.89
N THR A 338 5.33 4.94 6.17
CA THR A 338 6.02 4.24 7.26
C THR A 338 5.26 2.93 7.52
N PRO A 339 5.84 1.76 7.19
CA PRO A 339 5.16 0.50 7.43
C PRO A 339 4.90 0.30 8.93
N ALA A 340 3.73 -0.22 9.26
CA ALA A 340 3.41 -0.68 10.60
C ALA A 340 4.20 -1.97 10.92
N GLY A 341 4.22 -2.40 12.18
CA GLY A 341 4.93 -3.62 12.59
C GLY A 341 5.75 -3.45 13.85
N GLU A 342 6.50 -4.49 14.20
CA GLU A 342 7.50 -4.43 15.25
C GLU A 342 8.92 -4.31 14.66
N TYR A 343 9.74 -3.48 15.29
CA TYR A 343 11.10 -3.17 14.84
C TYR A 343 12.07 -3.15 16.00
N ILE A 344 13.36 -3.32 15.70
CA ILE A 344 14.46 -3.16 16.64
C ILE A 344 15.40 -2.05 16.17
N THR A 345 15.75 -1.14 17.08
CA THR A 345 16.81 -0.16 16.84
C THR A 345 18.14 -0.84 16.52
N VAL A 346 18.77 -0.42 15.40
CA VAL A 346 20.06 -0.93 14.94
C VAL A 346 21.11 0.18 14.87
N THR A 347 21.55 0.59 13.68
CA THR A 347 22.63 1.56 13.52
C THR A 347 22.21 3.00 13.82
N ARG A 348 23.03 3.67 14.63
CA ARG A 348 22.99 5.12 14.89
C ARG A 348 23.82 5.85 13.83
N ARG A 349 23.18 6.70 13.02
CA ARG A 349 23.76 7.36 11.84
C ARG A 349 24.12 8.83 12.07
N GLY A 350 23.66 9.44 13.17
CA GLY A 350 23.90 10.85 13.47
C GLY A 350 23.08 11.75 12.56
N THR A 351 23.71 12.44 11.61
CA THR A 351 23.03 13.36 10.68
C THR A 351 22.90 12.76 9.28
N ILE A 352 21.69 12.76 8.72
CA ILE A 352 21.41 12.34 7.33
C ILE A 352 20.68 13.44 6.57
N GLU A 353 20.71 13.36 5.24
CA GLU A 353 19.80 14.12 4.39
C GLU A 353 18.39 13.53 4.45
N ASN A 354 17.39 14.38 4.65
CA ASN A 354 16.00 13.97 4.78
C ASN A 354 15.07 15.07 4.24
N ALA A 355 14.16 14.71 3.33
CA ALA A 355 13.14 15.61 2.77
C ALA A 355 13.68 16.96 2.20
N GLY A 356 14.91 16.99 1.67
CA GLY A 356 15.53 18.22 1.16
C GLY A 356 16.23 19.08 2.21
N GLY A 357 16.27 18.61 3.46
CA GLY A 357 17.04 19.19 4.57
C GLY A 357 17.93 18.14 5.25
N TYR A 358 18.24 18.37 6.52
CA TYR A 358 19.13 17.54 7.32
C TYR A 358 18.52 17.19 8.67
N SER A 359 18.32 15.90 8.92
CA SER A 359 17.84 15.38 10.21
C SER A 359 19.00 14.87 11.05
N LYS A 360 19.04 15.25 12.33
CA LYS A 360 19.99 14.71 13.32
C LYS A 360 19.39 13.53 14.07
N TYR A 361 20.20 12.95 14.96
CA TYR A 361 19.76 11.95 15.93
C TYR A 361 19.16 10.70 15.27
N THR A 362 19.69 10.35 14.10
CA THR A 362 19.10 9.33 13.23
C THR A 362 19.43 7.91 13.68
N ILE A 363 18.40 7.12 13.99
CA ILE A 363 18.51 5.73 14.41
C ILE A 363 17.74 4.87 13.41
N ARG A 364 18.42 3.91 12.80
CA ARG A 364 17.80 2.99 11.86
C ARG A 364 16.88 2.01 12.59
N ILE A 365 15.64 1.90 12.09
CA ILE A 365 14.65 0.90 12.52
C ILE A 365 14.21 -0.01 11.37
N SER A 366 14.44 0.40 10.11
CA SER A 366 14.20 -0.40 8.92
C SER A 366 15.22 -0.02 7.82
N GLY A 367 15.30 -0.80 6.74
CA GLY A 367 16.32 -0.65 5.70
C GLY A 367 16.41 0.75 5.10
N ASN A 368 15.28 1.47 5.04
CA ASN A 368 15.22 2.86 4.58
C ASN A 368 14.62 3.84 5.60
N TYR A 369 14.11 3.37 6.75
CA TYR A 369 13.39 4.22 7.70
C TYR A 369 14.14 4.40 9.02
N TYR A 370 14.11 5.63 9.51
CA TYR A 370 14.80 6.06 10.71
C TYR A 370 13.83 6.73 11.69
N LEU A 371 14.11 6.57 12.98
CA LEU A 371 13.74 7.59 13.98
C LEU A 371 14.73 8.74 13.79
N CYS A 372 14.26 9.96 13.58
CA CYS A 372 15.14 11.11 13.41
C CYS A 372 14.49 12.44 13.79
N GLU A 373 15.28 13.45 14.13
CA GLU A 373 14.76 14.81 14.30
C GLU A 373 14.08 15.33 13.02
N ILE A 374 13.04 16.15 13.14
CA ILE A 374 12.53 16.94 12.01
C ILE A 374 13.69 17.67 11.28
N PRO A 375 13.68 17.71 9.94
CA PRO A 375 14.81 18.20 9.17
C PRO A 375 15.01 19.71 9.30
N THR A 376 16.27 20.12 9.33
CA THR A 376 16.68 21.52 9.24
C THR A 376 17.03 21.92 7.80
N THR A 377 16.89 23.21 7.45
CA THR A 377 17.21 23.72 6.10
C THR A 377 18.70 23.65 5.74
N LYS A 378 19.58 23.54 6.74
CA LYS A 378 21.05 23.46 6.56
C LYS A 378 21.64 22.42 7.49
N LYS A 379 22.73 21.79 7.08
CA LYS A 379 23.49 20.89 7.96
C LYS A 379 23.91 21.63 9.24
N ASN A 380 23.52 21.09 10.39
CA ASN A 380 23.70 21.72 11.72
C ASN A 380 22.94 23.05 11.92
N GLY A 381 21.88 23.28 11.15
CA GLY A 381 20.98 24.42 11.32
C GLY A 381 20.09 24.30 12.56
N LYS A 382 19.24 25.32 12.72
CA LYS A 382 18.18 25.40 13.76
C LYS A 382 16.84 25.86 13.18
N ASP A 383 16.76 25.91 11.85
CA ASP A 383 15.56 26.32 11.12
C ASP A 383 14.85 25.05 10.68
N PHE A 384 13.76 24.72 11.38
CA PHE A 384 12.97 23.51 11.23
C PHE A 384 11.72 23.69 10.37
N SER A 385 11.60 24.85 9.70
CA SER A 385 10.44 25.24 8.88
C SER A 385 10.04 24.25 7.77
N ILE A 386 10.91 23.29 7.43
CA ILE A 386 10.59 22.21 6.48
C ILE A 386 9.43 21.33 6.97
N MET A 387 9.34 21.06 8.28
CA MET A 387 8.40 20.09 8.83
C MET A 387 7.84 20.45 10.21
N GLU A 388 8.27 21.56 10.81
CA GLU A 388 7.79 21.99 12.13
C GLU A 388 6.25 22.08 12.18
N ASP A 389 5.63 22.72 11.19
CA ASP A 389 4.17 22.85 11.08
C ASP A 389 3.43 21.52 10.78
N ALA A 390 4.17 20.49 10.36
CA ALA A 390 3.62 19.18 10.01
C ALA A 390 3.78 18.14 11.13
N LEU A 391 4.45 18.49 12.23
CA LEU A 391 4.57 17.62 13.40
C LEU A 391 3.18 17.35 14.01
N GLY A 392 2.88 16.09 14.33
CA GLY A 392 1.53 15.65 14.70
C GLY A 392 0.64 15.30 13.50
N SER A 393 1.20 15.26 12.28
CA SER A 393 0.53 14.82 11.06
C SER A 393 1.44 13.95 10.20
N LYS A 394 0.88 13.09 9.34
CA LYS A 394 1.65 12.35 8.33
C LYS A 394 2.16 13.30 7.26
N ALA A 395 3.47 13.43 7.12
CA ALA A 395 4.07 14.32 6.11
C ALA A 395 5.48 13.91 5.67
N SER A 396 6.11 12.97 6.38
CA SER A 396 7.47 12.55 6.07
C SER A 396 7.52 11.68 4.81
N ARG A 397 8.74 11.30 4.39
CA ARG A 397 8.98 10.36 3.28
C ARG A 397 9.35 8.96 3.79
N GLY A 398 8.70 8.52 4.86
CA GLY A 398 8.82 7.20 5.45
C GLY A 398 9.53 7.16 6.81
N ASN A 399 10.33 8.19 7.11
CA ASN A 399 10.95 8.34 8.43
C ASN A 399 9.91 8.65 9.51
N ILE A 400 10.22 8.30 10.74
CA ILE A 400 9.45 8.76 11.90
C ILE A 400 10.20 9.99 12.41
N CYS A 401 9.73 11.17 12.02
CA CYS A 401 10.35 12.44 12.37
C CYS A 401 9.87 12.91 13.74
N LEU A 402 10.77 13.10 14.69
CA LEU A 402 10.48 13.50 16.07
C LEU A 402 10.67 15.01 16.27
N ALA A 403 9.95 15.54 17.24
CA ALA A 403 10.10 16.92 17.72
C ALA A 403 11.58 17.26 18.04
N HIS A 404 11.96 18.50 17.74
CA HIS A 404 13.20 19.09 18.24
C HIS A 404 13.09 19.44 19.72
N ASP A 405 12.03 20.17 20.08
CA ASP A 405 11.80 20.59 21.46
C ASP A 405 11.33 19.43 22.32
N ALA A 406 11.78 19.43 23.58
CA ALA A 406 11.36 18.48 24.59
C ALA A 406 9.86 18.61 24.86
N SER A 407 9.16 17.48 24.83
CA SER A 407 7.74 17.45 25.20
C SER A 407 7.53 17.82 26.67
N THR A 408 6.33 18.33 26.98
CA THR A 408 5.90 18.56 28.36
C THR A 408 5.69 17.24 29.13
N ASP A 409 5.43 16.16 28.40
CA ASP A 409 5.23 14.81 28.92
C ASP A 409 6.53 14.00 28.89
N GLY A 410 7.28 14.05 29.99
CA GLY A 410 8.53 13.29 30.16
C GLY A 410 9.78 13.90 29.51
N GLY A 411 9.67 15.06 28.85
CA GLY A 411 10.82 15.74 28.25
C GLY A 411 11.37 15.03 27.01
N ILE A 412 10.51 14.30 26.29
CA ILE A 412 10.91 13.44 25.17
C ILE A 412 11.07 14.28 23.89
N ASN A 413 12.19 14.10 23.20
CA ASN A 413 12.47 14.61 21.87
C ASN A 413 13.47 13.71 21.12
N ALA A 414 13.87 14.10 19.91
CA ALA A 414 14.83 13.35 19.10
C ALA A 414 16.18 13.11 19.81
N GLU A 415 16.72 14.12 20.52
CA GLU A 415 17.98 14.00 21.26
C GLU A 415 17.87 13.03 22.44
N TRP A 416 16.75 13.08 23.17
CA TRP A 416 16.48 12.17 24.27
C TRP A 416 16.45 10.71 23.79
N ILE A 417 15.74 10.44 22.68
CA ILE A 417 15.68 9.10 22.06
C ILE A 417 17.06 8.64 21.58
N TRP A 418 17.86 9.55 21.05
CA TRP A 418 19.24 9.29 20.67
C TRP A 418 20.12 8.91 21.86
N ASN A 419 19.96 9.59 22.99
CA ASN A 419 20.76 9.32 24.19
C ASN A 419 20.35 7.99 24.83
N ILE A 420 19.06 7.67 24.95
CA ILE A 420 18.66 6.40 25.56
C ILE A 420 19.07 5.18 24.72
N THR A 421 19.09 5.29 23.39
CA THR A 421 19.55 4.21 22.49
C THR A 421 21.07 4.06 22.44
N GLU A 422 21.82 5.03 22.99
CA GLU A 422 23.25 4.91 23.25
C GLU A 422 23.52 3.88 24.34
N GLU A 423 22.84 4.05 25.46
CA GLU A 423 23.02 3.29 26.69
C GLU A 423 22.28 1.94 26.63
N ASN A 424 21.20 1.88 25.84
CA ASN A 424 20.31 0.74 25.76
C ASN A 424 20.23 0.25 24.31
N LYS A 425 20.81 -0.92 24.03
CA LYS A 425 20.75 -1.54 22.70
C LYS A 425 19.48 -2.34 22.51
N LYS A 426 19.09 -2.49 21.24
CA LYS A 426 17.95 -3.30 20.80
C LYS A 426 16.62 -2.90 21.44
N ILE A 427 16.38 -1.60 21.63
CA ILE A 427 15.06 -1.11 22.04
C ILE A 427 14.07 -1.47 20.93
N LYS A 428 12.98 -2.15 21.30
CA LYS A 428 11.90 -2.49 20.38
C LYS A 428 11.01 -1.26 20.15
N VAL A 429 10.63 -1.07 18.89
CA VAL A 429 9.74 -0.02 18.42
C VAL A 429 8.53 -0.70 17.79
N LEU A 430 7.35 -0.57 18.41
CA LEU A 430 6.09 -0.99 17.81
C LEU A 430 5.52 0.20 17.04
N VAL A 431 5.11 0.00 15.80
CA VAL A 431 4.48 1.02 14.97
C VAL A 431 3.06 0.56 14.67
N PHE A 432 2.08 1.13 15.37
CA PHE A 432 0.67 0.82 15.14
C PHE A 432 0.16 1.48 13.87
N ASP A 433 -0.63 0.73 13.11
CA ASP A 433 -1.21 1.20 11.86
C ASP A 433 -2.36 2.19 12.11
N ASP A 434 -2.50 3.15 11.20
CA ASP A 434 -3.66 4.01 11.07
C ASP A 434 -4.68 3.31 10.19
N LYS A 435 -5.50 2.43 10.80
CA LYS A 435 -6.42 1.49 10.12
C LYS A 435 -7.29 2.13 9.02
N ASP A 436 -7.61 3.42 9.16
CA ASP A 436 -8.35 4.23 8.20
C ASP A 436 -7.40 5.13 7.37
N ARG A 437 -6.55 4.56 6.49
CA ARG A 437 -5.64 5.33 5.62
C ARG A 437 -6.38 6.16 4.56
N SER A 438 -7.20 7.11 5.00
CA SER A 438 -8.00 8.07 4.21
C SER A 438 -7.16 9.10 3.44
N LEU A 439 -5.83 9.11 3.64
CA LEU A 439 -4.93 10.15 3.14
C LEU A 439 -4.10 9.73 1.92
N VAL A 440 -4.26 8.51 1.37
CA VAL A 440 -3.68 8.18 0.06
C VAL A 440 -4.59 8.80 -1.01
N PRO A 441 -4.16 9.83 -1.76
CA PRO A 441 -5.04 10.44 -2.73
C PRO A 441 -5.31 9.44 -3.86
N ALA A 442 -6.56 9.03 -4.02
CA ALA A 442 -7.04 8.43 -5.26
C ALA A 442 -6.73 9.39 -6.42
N GLY A 443 -6.27 8.82 -7.54
CA GLY A 443 -5.50 9.47 -8.61
C GLY A 443 -5.87 10.93 -8.93
N SER A 444 -4.86 11.79 -8.94
CA SER A 444 -4.92 13.03 -9.72
C SER A 444 -4.63 12.70 -11.18
N LYS A 445 -5.62 12.97 -12.03
CA LYS A 445 -5.69 12.78 -13.49
C LYS A 445 -4.42 13.05 -14.28
#